data_AF-A0A0U9HI79-F1
#
_entry.id   AF-A0A0U9HI79-F1
#
_cell.length_a   1.000
_cell.length_b   1.000
_cell.length_c   1.000
_cell.angle_alpha   90.00
_cell.angle_beta   90.00
_cell.angle_gamma   90.00
#
_symmetry.space_group_name_H-M   'P 1'
#
loop_
_entity.id
_entity.type
_entity.pdbx_description
1 polymer ?
#
loop_
_entity_poly.entity_id
_entity_poly.type
_entity_poly.pdbx_seq_one_letter_code
_entity_poly.pdbx_strand_id
1 'polypeptide(L)'
;MKDIEPLPPEELEARLNCDVEMQACKKPLFSYTGECKRCQGTGVVSFYRKNGKEVISSCITCQGVGYVQRITAREHAITFEDLEKPDR
;
A
#
# COMPACT_ATOMS: atom_id res chain seq x y z
N MET A 1 23.65 7.02 37.12
CA MET A 1 22.38 6.49 36.60
C MET A 1 21.47 7.69 36.47
N LYS A 2 21.05 8.09 35.26
CA LYS A 2 20.04 9.16 35.14
C LYS A 2 18.71 8.53 35.50
N ASP A 3 18.04 9.08 36.50
CA ASP A 3 16.68 8.76 36.86
C ASP A 3 15.81 8.90 35.60
N ILE A 4 15.33 7.78 35.09
CA ILE A 4 14.33 7.77 34.03
C ILE A 4 13.02 8.01 34.77
N GLU A 5 12.74 9.28 35.04
CA GLU A 5 11.43 9.68 35.55
C GLU A 5 10.40 9.31 34.47
N PRO A 6 9.32 8.58 34.83
CA PRO A 6 8.28 8.24 33.88
C PRO A 6 7.68 9.53 33.33
N LEU A 7 7.54 9.60 32.00
CA LEU A 7 6.93 10.76 31.36
C LEU A 7 5.56 11.03 32.00
N PRO A 8 5.17 12.30 32.16
CA PRO A 8 3.86 12.64 32.67
C PRO A 8 2.77 11.95 31.81
N PRO A 9 1.68 11.45 32.42
CA PRO A 9 0.67 10.65 31.73
C PRO A 9 0.10 11.33 30.47
N GLU A 10 -0.08 12.64 30.52
CA GLU A 10 -0.57 13.46 29.39
C GLU A 10 0.39 13.40 28.18
N GLU A 11 1.70 13.43 28.41
CA GLU A 11 2.71 13.33 27.35
C GLU A 11 2.83 11.89 26.83
N LEU A 12 2.61 10.89 27.69
CA LEU A 12 2.54 9.49 27.28
C LEU A 12 1.33 9.23 26.37
N GLU A 13 0.15 9.74 26.75
CA GLU A 13 -1.09 9.63 25.98
C GLU A 13 -1.01 10.40 24.67
N ALA A 14 -0.46 11.61 24.67
CA ALA A 14 -0.23 12.39 23.45
C ALA A 14 0.69 11.64 22.47
N ARG A 15 1.73 10.94 22.97
CA ARG A 15 2.62 10.13 22.14
C ARG A 15 1.96 8.85 21.64
N LEU A 16 1.16 8.18 22.46
CA LEU A 16 0.39 7.00 22.06
C LEU A 16 -0.67 7.35 21.00
N ASN A 17 -1.26 8.55 21.09
CA ASN A 17 -2.29 9.03 20.20
C ASN A 17 -1.75 9.84 18.99
N CYS A 18 -0.43 9.98 18.87
CA CYS A 18 0.25 10.78 17.83
C CYS A 18 -0.32 12.21 17.72
N ASP A 19 -0.35 12.93 18.83
CA ASP A 19 -0.80 14.32 18.87
C ASP A 19 0.13 15.21 18.01
N VAL A 20 -0.48 15.87 17.02
CA VAL A 20 0.21 16.48 15.85
C VAL A 20 1.02 17.72 16.26
N GLU A 21 0.71 18.35 17.40
CA GLU A 21 1.39 19.56 17.86
C GLU A 21 2.72 19.29 18.60
N MET A 22 2.92 18.09 19.15
CA MET A 22 4.05 17.84 20.07
C MET A 22 5.28 17.20 19.43
N GLN A 23 5.13 16.39 18.39
CA GLN A 23 6.24 15.78 17.67
C GLN A 23 5.87 15.69 16.20
N ALA A 24 6.85 15.79 15.31
CA ALA A 24 6.69 15.59 13.87
C ALA A 24 6.17 14.17 13.57
N CYS A 25 4.88 13.91 13.83
CA CYS A 25 4.20 12.68 13.52
C CYS A 25 4.30 12.50 12.00
N LYS A 26 5.06 11.47 11.60
CA LYS A 26 5.12 11.08 10.20
C LYS A 26 3.70 10.77 9.77
N LYS A 27 3.28 11.31 8.62
CA LYS A 27 1.93 11.12 8.08
C LYS A 27 1.54 9.64 8.16
N PRO A 28 0.32 9.32 8.64
CA PRO A 28 -0.13 7.94 8.72
C PRO A 28 -0.04 7.28 7.34
N LEU A 29 0.51 6.06 7.31
CA LEU A 29 0.55 5.23 6.11
C LEU A 29 -0.66 4.32 6.12
N PHE A 30 -1.51 4.46 5.12
CA PHE A 30 -2.68 3.62 4.91
C PHE A 30 -2.30 2.44 4.03
N SER A 31 -2.63 1.23 4.49
CA SER A 31 -2.37 0.00 3.76
C SER A 31 -3.67 -0.54 3.15
N TYR A 32 -3.67 -0.88 1.87
CA TYR A 32 -4.83 -1.46 1.19
C TYR A 32 -4.40 -2.45 0.11
N THR A 33 -5.30 -3.35 -0.25
CA THR A 33 -5.10 -4.30 -1.35
C THR A 33 -5.56 -3.65 -2.65
N GLY A 34 -4.67 -3.54 -3.62
CA GLY A 34 -4.99 -3.02 -4.95
C GLY A 34 -4.82 -4.09 -6.03
N GLU A 35 -5.60 -3.99 -7.10
CA GLU A 35 -5.45 -4.86 -8.26
C GLU A 35 -4.05 -4.71 -8.90
N CYS A 36 -3.44 -5.82 -9.31
CA CYS A 36 -2.16 -5.78 -10.00
C CYS A 36 -2.34 -5.23 -11.41
N LYS A 37 -1.81 -4.01 -11.65
CA LYS A 37 -1.87 -3.33 -12.95
C LYS A 37 -1.24 -4.13 -14.11
N ARG A 38 -0.32 -5.06 -13.82
CA ARG A 38 0.40 -5.81 -14.85
C ARG A 38 -0.43 -6.94 -15.46
N CYS A 39 -1.22 -7.62 -14.64
CA CYS A 39 -2.10 -8.71 -15.09
C CYS A 39 -3.58 -8.34 -15.06
N GLN A 40 -3.92 -7.12 -14.64
CA GLN A 40 -5.30 -6.64 -14.51
C GLN A 40 -6.14 -7.61 -13.68
N GLY A 41 -5.66 -7.94 -12.48
CA GLY A 41 -6.39 -8.81 -11.54
C GLY A 41 -6.35 -10.31 -11.86
N THR A 42 -5.95 -10.72 -13.08
CA THR A 42 -6.04 -12.13 -13.49
C THR A 42 -4.99 -13.06 -12.87
N GLY A 43 -3.88 -12.51 -12.37
CA GLY A 43 -2.74 -13.29 -11.87
C GLY A 43 -1.86 -13.91 -12.95
N VAL A 44 -2.25 -13.83 -14.23
CA VAL A 44 -1.50 -14.38 -15.35
C VAL A 44 -1.19 -13.33 -16.40
N VAL A 45 -0.16 -13.56 -17.18
CA VAL A 45 0.25 -12.70 -18.30
C VAL A 45 0.52 -13.58 -19.51
N SER A 46 0.05 -13.14 -20.66
CA SER A 46 0.38 -13.78 -21.92
C SER A 46 1.49 -13.02 -22.65
N PHE A 47 2.43 -13.78 -23.20
CA PHE A 47 3.50 -13.24 -24.03
C PHE A 47 3.53 -13.98 -25.36
N TYR A 48 3.65 -13.22 -26.46
CA TYR A 48 3.86 -13.80 -27.78
C TYR A 48 5.34 -14.10 -27.99
N ARG A 49 5.67 -15.35 -28.30
CA ARG A 49 7.01 -15.71 -28.76
C ARG A 49 7.16 -15.37 -30.24
N LYS A 50 8.41 -15.18 -30.69
CA LYS A 50 8.75 -14.91 -32.11
C LYS A 50 8.15 -15.93 -33.10
N ASN A 51 7.82 -17.15 -32.63
CA ASN A 51 7.24 -18.22 -33.45
C ASN A 51 5.69 -18.21 -33.45
N GLY A 52 5.05 -17.12 -33.02
CA GLY A 52 3.58 -16.96 -33.06
C GLY A 52 2.81 -17.76 -32.01
N LYS A 53 3.48 -18.54 -31.15
CA LYS A 53 2.83 -19.24 -30.04
C LYS A 53 2.69 -18.31 -28.83
N GLU A 54 1.45 -18.08 -28.42
CA GLU A 54 1.13 -17.45 -27.15
C GLU A 54 1.55 -18.38 -26.01
N VAL A 55 2.23 -17.81 -25.01
CA VAL A 55 2.59 -18.51 -23.79
C VAL A 55 1.99 -17.76 -22.62
N ILE A 56 1.13 -18.44 -21.87
CA ILE A 56 0.56 -17.95 -20.62
C ILE A 56 1.50 -18.35 -19.48
N SER A 57 1.79 -17.40 -18.61
CA SER A 57 2.60 -17.64 -17.41
C SER A 57 2.07 -16.86 -16.22
N SER A 58 2.44 -17.27 -15.02
CA SER A 58 2.13 -16.53 -13.79
C SER A 58 2.73 -15.14 -13.84
N CYS A 59 1.93 -14.13 -13.46
CA CYS A 59 2.41 -12.76 -13.37
C CYS A 59 3.43 -12.64 -12.23
N ILE A 60 4.67 -12.28 -12.57
CA ILE A 60 5.78 -12.19 -11.62
C ILE A 60 5.50 -11.13 -10.55
N THR A 61 4.89 -10.01 -10.92
CA THR A 61 4.67 -8.86 -10.03
C THR A 61 3.73 -9.18 -8.86
N CYS A 62 2.70 -10.00 -9.09
CA CYS A 62 1.77 -10.45 -8.04
C CYS A 62 1.94 -11.93 -7.69
N GLN A 63 2.96 -12.60 -8.23
CA GLN A 63 3.26 -14.02 -8.03
C GLN A 63 2.05 -14.94 -8.30
N GLY A 64 1.22 -14.61 -9.29
CA GLY A 64 0.02 -15.39 -9.60
C GLY A 64 -1.25 -15.00 -8.84
N VAL A 65 -1.19 -14.07 -7.88
CA VAL A 65 -2.35 -13.74 -7.02
C VAL A 65 -3.35 -12.79 -7.69
N GLY A 66 -2.88 -11.93 -8.59
CA GLY A 66 -3.73 -10.91 -9.22
C GLY A 66 -3.85 -9.59 -8.46
N TYR A 67 -3.54 -9.59 -7.16
CA TYR A 67 -3.60 -8.42 -6.28
C TYR A 67 -2.26 -8.15 -5.58
N VAL A 68 -2.03 -6.91 -5.16
CA VAL A 68 -0.81 -6.48 -4.46
C VAL A 68 -1.14 -5.57 -3.28
N GLN A 69 -0.39 -5.70 -2.19
CA GLN A 69 -0.48 -4.78 -1.06
C GLN A 69 0.15 -3.43 -1.44
N ARG A 70 -0.56 -2.34 -1.16
CA ARG A 70 -0.07 -0.97 -1.37
C ARG A 70 -0.10 -0.19 -0.07
N ILE A 71 0.75 0.82 -0.01
CA ILE A 71 0.82 1.79 1.08
C ILE A 71 0.76 3.20 0.51
N THR A 72 0.04 4.11 1.17
CA THR A 72 -0.08 5.51 0.78
C THR A 72 -0.08 6.42 1.99
N ALA A 73 0.55 7.59 1.88
CA ALA A 73 0.54 8.64 2.92
C ALA A 73 -0.60 9.65 2.74
N ARG A 74 -1.53 9.40 1.80
CA ARG A 74 -2.67 10.27 1.49
C ARG A 74 -3.93 9.71 2.15
N GLU A 75 -4.59 10.54 2.97
CA GLU A 75 -5.80 10.19 3.72
C GLU A 75 -7.03 9.87 2.85
N HIS A 76 -7.09 10.41 1.63
CA HIS A 76 -8.20 10.19 0.69
C HIS A 76 -7.81 9.36 -0.53
N ALA A 77 -6.67 8.68 -0.49
CA ALA A 77 -6.30 7.79 -1.59
C ALA A 77 -7.05 6.47 -1.43
N ILE A 78 -8.19 6.40 -2.13
CA ILE A 78 -8.78 5.20 -2.76
C ILE A 78 -9.99 4.65 -2.02
N THR A 79 -11.18 5.15 -2.40
CA THR A 79 -12.34 4.27 -2.51
C THR A 79 -12.21 3.44 -3.79
N PHE A 80 -12.82 2.25 -3.83
CA PHE A 80 -12.82 1.37 -5.02
C PHE A 80 -13.30 2.11 -6.29
N GLU A 81 -14.08 3.17 -6.13
CA GLU A 81 -14.66 4.00 -7.19
C GLU A 81 -13.62 4.87 -7.93
N ASP A 82 -12.51 5.24 -7.28
CA ASP A 82 -11.44 6.01 -7.93
C ASP A 82 -10.53 5.15 -8.83
N LEU A 83 -10.60 3.81 -8.71
CA LEU A 83 -9.83 2.85 -9.50
C LEU A 83 -10.47 2.52 -10.86
N GLU A 84 -11.74 2.87 -11.08
CA GLU A 84 -12.50 2.55 -12.29
C GLU A 84 -12.36 3.59 -13.41
N LYS A 85 -11.70 4.73 -13.16
CA LYS A 85 -11.48 5.71 -14.22
C LYS A 85 -10.29 5.28 -15.08
N PRO A 86 -10.49 4.97 -16.38
CA PRO A 86 -9.37 4.77 -17.29
C PRO A 86 -8.62 6.10 -17.43
N ASP A 87 -7.34 6.10 -17.09
CA ASP A 87 -6.41 7.20 -17.41
C ASP A 87 -6.52 7.50 -18.92
N ARG A 88 -7.06 8.68 -19.25
CA ARG A 88 -7.23 9.17 -20.62
C ARG A 88 -6.03 9.99 -21.05
#